data_AF-A0A9D4TIX3-F1
#
_entry.id   AF-A0A9D4TIX3-F1
#
_cell.length_a   1.000
_cell.length_b   1.000
_cell.length_c   1.000
_cell.angle_alpha   90.00
_cell.angle_beta   90.00
_cell.angle_gamma   90.00
#
_symmetry.space_group_name_H-M   'P 1'
#
loop_
_entity.id
_entity.type
_entity.pdbx_description
1 polymer ?
#
loop_
_entity_poly.entity_id
_entity_poly.type
_entity_poly.pdbx_seq_one_letter_code
_entity_poly.pdbx_strand_id
1 'polypeptide(L)'
;MAAPRGAIESVEGGFKVVFFCGGQQYEVQHLRWAEEAVLVCDLLTMKEAIDGQLNLKALQLRSQHLALLTVQQLRDAVCTLRGSELRDASVAEVVEQLQACVLEAPMGASRICLLRGAAQLGLTSIAQLLRVADPQAVLGKCTGPARSALAALLAAGPAAQPLFADFVIARLPMTSKEWATVPAPCPGIGRALPAVLAHPAEQARWLVRHLPPADAQRLRTAAFSLHRAQQQLHVFLPSPVVWDILALSAT
;
A
#
# COMPACT_ATOMS: atom_id res chain seq x y z
N MET A 1 9.89 3.80 27.61
CA MET A 1 10.08 3.97 26.15
C MET A 1 11.17 3.02 25.72
N ALA A 2 10.90 2.13 24.77
CA ALA A 2 11.91 1.21 24.26
C ALA A 2 12.77 1.95 23.23
N ALA A 3 14.09 1.99 23.46
CA ALA A 3 15.01 2.52 22.46
C ALA A 3 15.00 1.60 21.22
N PRO A 4 15.17 2.15 20.00
CA PRO A 4 15.26 1.35 18.78
C PRO A 4 16.41 0.35 18.90
N ARG A 5 16.11 -0.94 18.73
CA ARG A 5 17.05 -2.07 18.91
C ARG A 5 18.05 -2.26 17.76
N GLY A 6 17.92 -1.49 16.68
CA GLY A 6 18.85 -1.53 15.55
C GLY A 6 20.00 -0.55 15.66
N ALA A 7 21.21 -0.95 15.26
CA ALA A 7 22.34 -0.07 14.99
C ALA A 7 22.49 0.14 13.49
N ILE A 8 22.89 1.36 13.10
CA ILE A 8 23.27 1.66 11.70
C ILE A 8 24.76 1.88 11.72
N GLU A 9 25.49 1.07 10.96
CA GLU A 9 26.94 1.15 10.85
C GLU A 9 27.32 1.60 9.45
N SER A 10 28.23 2.56 9.35
CA SER A 10 28.84 2.93 8.07
C SER A 10 29.93 1.92 7.75
N VAL A 11 29.89 1.39 6.52
CA VAL A 11 30.86 0.42 6.00
C VAL A 11 31.47 0.97 4.71
N GLU A 12 32.61 0.42 4.29
CA GLU A 12 33.22 0.84 3.03
C GLU A 12 32.26 0.63 1.86
N GLY A 13 31.85 1.72 1.21
CA GLY A 13 30.89 1.69 0.11
C GLY A 13 29.40 1.76 0.50
N GLY A 14 29.06 1.99 1.77
CA GLY A 14 27.66 2.22 2.16
C GLY A 14 27.38 2.12 3.66
N PHE A 15 26.25 1.49 3.97
CA PHE A 15 25.69 1.32 5.30
C PHE A 15 25.24 -0.13 5.48
N LYS A 16 25.26 -0.59 6.72
CA LYS A 16 24.58 -1.82 7.15
C LYS A 16 23.69 -1.52 8.35
N VAL A 17 22.60 -2.26 8.46
CA VAL A 17 21.69 -2.22 9.61
C VAL A 17 21.87 -3.54 10.36
N VAL A 18 22.23 -3.44 11.64
CA VAL A 18 22.30 -4.58 12.56
C VAL A 18 21.11 -4.49 13.50
N PHE A 19 20.27 -5.50 13.56
CA PHE A 19 19.02 -5.49 14.32
C PHE A 19 18.96 -6.68 15.29
N PHE A 20 18.66 -6.42 16.56
CA PHE A 20 18.59 -7.45 17.60
C PHE A 20 17.13 -7.76 17.95
N CYS A 21 16.71 -9.01 17.75
CA CYS A 21 15.37 -9.48 18.12
C CYS A 21 15.44 -10.90 18.67
N GLY A 22 14.81 -11.14 19.83
CA GLY A 22 14.77 -12.46 20.46
C GLY A 22 16.14 -13.04 20.85
N GLY A 23 17.16 -12.20 21.05
CA GLY A 23 18.54 -12.64 21.32
C GLY A 23 19.32 -13.07 20.06
N GLN A 24 18.71 -12.97 18.88
CA GLN A 24 19.39 -13.15 17.60
C GLN A 24 19.75 -11.79 16.98
N GLN A 25 20.86 -11.77 16.25
CA GLN A 25 21.33 -10.63 15.46
C GLN A 25 20.98 -10.87 14.00
N TYR A 26 20.35 -9.87 13.38
CA TYR A 26 20.01 -9.85 11.97
C TYR A 26 20.73 -8.70 11.28
N GLU A 27 21.13 -8.89 10.03
CA GLU A 27 21.89 -7.87 9.29
C GLU A 27 21.28 -7.65 7.91
N VAL A 28 21.15 -6.38 7.53
CA VAL A 28 20.89 -5.95 6.15
C VAL A 28 22.08 -5.12 5.68
N GLN A 29 22.77 -5.60 4.66
CA GLN A 29 24.01 -5.06 4.14
C GLN A 29 23.81 -4.40 2.77
N HIS A 30 24.86 -3.68 2.31
CA HIS A 30 24.91 -3.02 1.00
C HIS A 30 23.88 -1.90 0.80
N LEU A 31 23.43 -1.27 1.89
CA LEU A 31 22.55 -0.11 1.83
C LEU A 31 23.38 1.07 1.37
N ARG A 32 23.00 1.70 0.26
CA ARG A 32 23.88 2.71 -0.36
C ARG A 32 23.78 4.06 0.35
N TRP A 33 22.67 4.30 1.04
CA TRP A 33 22.30 5.60 1.59
C TRP A 33 21.91 5.50 3.06
N ALA A 34 22.18 6.57 3.82
CA ALA A 34 21.83 6.62 5.23
C ALA A 34 20.31 6.59 5.43
N GLU A 35 19.55 7.23 4.54
CA GLU A 35 18.09 7.25 4.56
C GLU A 35 17.49 5.86 4.35
N GLU A 36 18.14 5.04 3.52
CA GLU A 36 17.74 3.65 3.27
C GLU A 36 17.97 2.79 4.51
N ALA A 37 19.12 2.95 5.17
CA ALA A 37 19.41 2.26 6.42
C ALA A 37 18.48 2.68 7.56
N VAL A 38 18.14 3.96 7.66
CA VAL A 38 17.14 4.46 8.60
C VAL A 38 15.78 3.82 8.33
N LEU A 39 15.34 3.79 7.08
CA LEU A 39 14.08 3.17 6.70
C LEU A 39 14.05 1.67 7.01
N VAL A 40 15.08 0.92 6.64
CA VAL A 40 15.19 -0.52 6.91
C VAL A 40 15.13 -0.78 8.42
N CYS A 41 15.85 0.01 9.22
CA CYS A 41 15.81 -0.08 10.68
C CYS A 41 14.40 0.19 11.23
N ASP A 42 13.69 1.19 10.70
CA ASP A 42 12.31 1.49 11.08
C ASP A 42 11.35 0.36 10.70
N LEU A 43 11.48 -0.25 9.51
CA LEU A 43 10.66 -1.38 9.07
C LEU A 43 10.84 -2.61 9.98
N LEU A 44 12.08 -2.92 10.35
CA LEU A 44 12.37 -4.02 11.29
C LEU A 44 11.82 -3.74 12.68
N THR A 45 11.93 -2.50 13.15
CA THR A 45 11.34 -2.07 14.43
C THR A 45 9.81 -2.19 14.41
N MET A 46 9.17 -1.84 13.29
CA MET A 46 7.73 -2.02 13.11
C MET A 46 7.34 -3.49 13.08
N LYS A 47 8.11 -4.35 12.41
CA LYS A 47 7.87 -5.80 12.37
C LYS A 47 7.94 -6.41 13.77
N GLU A 48 9.00 -6.11 14.53
CA GLU A 48 9.15 -6.58 15.92
C GLU A 48 7.96 -6.13 16.78
N ALA A 49 7.48 -4.90 16.62
CA ALA A 49 6.32 -4.42 17.36
C ALA A 49 5.02 -5.12 16.97
N ILE A 50 4.83 -5.45 15.68
CA ILE A 50 3.67 -6.23 15.22
C ILE A 50 3.70 -7.63 15.84
N ASP A 51 4.86 -8.29 15.85
CA ASP A 51 5.04 -9.65 16.39
C ASP A 51 4.87 -9.69 17.90
N GLY A 52 5.45 -8.71 18.60
CA GLY A 52 5.32 -8.55 20.05
C GLY A 52 3.97 -7.98 20.50
N GLN A 53 3.03 -7.73 19.57
CA GLN A 53 1.77 -7.04 19.84
C GLN A 53 1.95 -5.72 20.62
N LEU A 54 3.09 -5.06 20.41
CA LEU A 54 3.45 -3.84 21.08
C LEU A 54 2.60 -2.69 20.55
N ASN A 55 2.35 -1.71 21.42
CA ASN A 55 1.62 -0.53 21.04
C ASN A 55 2.44 0.31 20.04
N LEU A 56 2.03 0.31 18.78
CA LEU A 56 2.65 1.11 17.71
C LEU A 56 2.72 2.61 18.06
N LYS A 57 1.92 3.11 19.03
CA LYS A 57 1.97 4.50 19.51
C LYS A 57 3.26 4.84 20.24
N ALA A 58 3.90 3.84 20.85
CA ALA A 58 5.09 4.02 21.66
C ALA A 58 6.39 3.86 20.84
N LEU A 59 6.28 3.50 19.56
CA LEU A 59 7.42 3.34 18.67
C LEU A 59 8.05 4.70 18.36
N GLN A 60 9.33 4.82 18.66
CA GLN A 60 10.15 5.92 18.19
C GLN A 60 10.86 5.47 16.92
N LEU A 61 10.26 5.81 15.78
CA LEU A 61 10.88 5.61 14.47
C LEU A 61 11.91 6.72 14.24
N ARG A 62 13.04 6.36 13.63
CA ARG A 62 14.17 7.26 13.37
C ARG A 62 13.87 8.21 12.23
N SER A 63 13.10 7.77 11.24
CA SER A 63 12.68 8.63 10.14
C SER A 63 11.63 9.64 10.62
N GLN A 64 12.01 10.91 10.61
CA GLN A 64 11.10 12.04 10.91
C GLN A 64 9.87 12.07 9.99
N HIS A 65 9.98 11.50 8.79
CA HIS A 65 8.87 11.40 7.84
C HIS A 65 7.80 10.40 8.26
N LEU A 66 8.16 9.36 9.02
CA LEU A 66 7.21 8.37 9.54
C LEU A 66 6.47 8.88 10.78
N ALA A 67 7.07 9.85 11.50
CA ALA A 67 6.47 10.47 12.68
C ALA A 67 5.19 11.27 12.38
N LEU A 68 4.95 11.62 11.10
CA LEU A 68 3.75 12.35 10.68
C LEU A 68 2.51 11.47 10.54
N LEU A 69 2.66 10.15 10.57
CA LEU A 69 1.50 9.27 10.53
C LEU A 69 0.85 9.21 11.90
N THR A 70 -0.43 9.56 11.93
CA THR A 70 -1.21 9.33 13.14
C THR A 70 -1.25 7.83 13.40
N VAL A 71 -1.09 7.44 14.65
CA VAL A 71 -1.04 6.03 15.00
C VAL A 71 -2.35 5.31 14.68
N GLN A 72 -3.44 6.05 14.57
CA GLN A 72 -4.71 5.54 14.08
C GLN A 72 -4.59 5.04 12.63
N GLN A 73 -3.94 5.79 11.73
CA GLN A 73 -3.71 5.37 10.34
C GLN A 73 -2.81 4.13 10.24
N LEU A 74 -1.78 4.05 11.07
CA LEU A 74 -0.92 2.87 11.18
C LEU A 74 -1.71 1.64 11.64
N ARG A 75 -2.55 1.80 12.67
CA ARG A 75 -3.40 0.72 13.19
C ARG A 75 -4.43 0.28 12.17
N ASP A 76 -5.12 1.23 11.53
CA ASP A 76 -6.13 0.96 10.53
C ASP A 76 -5.50 0.28 9.31
N ALA A 77 -4.31 0.73 8.87
CA ALA A 77 -3.55 0.07 7.82
C ALA A 77 -3.23 -1.38 8.22
N VAL A 78 -2.67 -1.62 9.41
CA VAL A 78 -2.38 -2.98 9.91
C VAL A 78 -3.64 -3.84 10.07
N CYS A 79 -4.78 -3.27 10.44
CA CYS A 79 -6.06 -3.97 10.50
C CYS A 79 -6.65 -4.27 9.10
N THR A 80 -6.39 -3.41 8.11
CA THR A 80 -6.81 -3.62 6.72
C THR A 80 -5.92 -4.59 5.95
N LEU A 81 -4.71 -4.86 6.45
CA LEU A 81 -3.87 -5.97 5.98
C LEU A 81 -4.54 -7.29 6.40
N ARG A 82 -5.56 -7.68 5.64
CA ARG A 82 -6.40 -8.86 5.87
C ARG A 82 -5.75 -10.18 5.45
N GLY A 83 -4.45 -10.19 5.22
CA GLY A 83 -3.66 -11.38 4.87
C GLY A 83 -2.65 -11.68 5.97
N SER A 84 -2.63 -12.92 6.43
CA SER A 84 -1.77 -13.39 7.52
C SER A 84 -0.28 -13.30 7.19
N GLU A 85 0.11 -13.12 5.93
CA GLU A 85 1.49 -13.15 5.45
C GLU A 85 2.46 -12.25 6.24
N LEU A 86 2.10 -11.02 6.59
CA LEU A 86 2.99 -10.16 7.38
C LEU A 86 3.14 -10.62 8.82
N ARG A 87 2.10 -11.23 9.40
CA ARG A 87 2.13 -11.76 10.77
C ARG A 87 2.79 -13.14 10.83
N ASP A 88 2.62 -13.92 9.78
CA ASP A 88 3.18 -15.27 9.65
C ASP A 88 4.67 -15.21 9.30
N ALA A 89 5.08 -14.18 8.55
CA ALA A 89 6.48 -14.01 8.18
C ALA A 89 7.35 -13.77 9.41
N SER A 90 8.45 -14.49 9.57
CA SER A 90 9.38 -14.26 10.68
C SER A 90 10.23 -12.98 10.46
N VAL A 91 10.84 -12.44 11.51
CA VAL A 91 11.80 -11.32 11.36
C VAL A 91 12.97 -11.73 10.44
N ALA A 92 13.42 -12.98 10.51
CA ALA A 92 14.47 -13.52 9.64
C ALA A 92 14.06 -13.47 8.16
N GLU A 93 12.84 -13.91 7.84
CA GLU A 93 12.31 -13.85 6.48
C GLU A 93 12.19 -12.40 5.99
N VAL A 94 11.69 -11.48 6.81
CA VAL A 94 11.61 -10.06 6.44
C VAL A 94 13.00 -9.47 6.17
N VAL A 95 14.01 -9.84 6.94
CA VAL A 95 15.41 -9.41 6.73
C VAL A 95 15.96 -9.93 5.40
N GLU A 96 15.77 -11.22 5.11
CA GLU A 96 16.19 -11.83 3.84
C GLU A 96 15.50 -11.18 2.64
N GLN A 97 14.18 -10.98 2.75
CA GLN A 97 13.39 -10.29 1.75
C GLN A 97 13.89 -8.84 1.54
N LEU A 98 14.24 -8.12 2.62
CA LEU A 98 14.75 -6.75 2.54
C LEU A 98 16.12 -6.74 1.85
N GLN A 99 16.98 -7.70 2.18
CA GLN A 99 18.27 -7.86 1.53
C GLN A 99 18.12 -8.09 0.02
N ALA A 100 17.17 -8.94 -0.39
CA ALA A 100 16.87 -9.17 -1.80
C ALA A 100 16.38 -7.88 -2.50
N CYS A 101 15.50 -7.11 -1.85
CA CYS A 101 15.05 -5.82 -2.39
C CYS A 101 16.19 -4.81 -2.57
N VAL A 102 17.12 -4.74 -1.63
CA VAL A 102 18.27 -3.82 -1.68
C VAL A 102 19.20 -4.16 -2.84
N LEU A 103 19.40 -5.45 -3.12
CA LEU A 103 20.25 -5.91 -4.21
C LEU A 103 19.63 -5.64 -5.59
N GLU A 104 18.31 -5.79 -5.72
CA GLU A 104 17.57 -5.57 -6.97
C GLU A 104 17.20 -4.11 -7.24
N ALA A 105 17.26 -3.24 -6.23
CA ALA A 105 16.89 -1.84 -6.37
C ALA A 105 17.81 -1.11 -7.37
N PRO A 106 17.28 -0.59 -8.49
CA PRO A 106 18.08 0.18 -9.44
C PRO A 106 18.62 1.45 -8.77
N MET A 107 19.74 1.97 -9.29
CA MET A 107 20.44 3.14 -8.73
C MET A 107 19.47 4.31 -8.45
N GLY A 108 19.15 4.52 -7.16
CA GLY A 108 18.29 5.60 -6.72
C GLY A 108 17.75 5.38 -5.30
N ALA A 109 18.03 6.31 -4.40
CA ALA A 109 17.69 6.29 -2.99
C ALA A 109 16.20 6.61 -2.73
N SER A 110 15.27 5.74 -3.11
CA SER A 110 13.86 6.00 -2.82
C SER A 110 13.14 4.81 -2.22
N ARG A 111 12.24 5.09 -1.28
CA ARG A 111 11.17 4.18 -0.84
C ARG A 111 10.48 3.50 -2.01
N ILE A 112 10.34 4.22 -3.12
CA ILE A 112 9.78 3.71 -4.38
C ILE A 112 10.63 2.57 -4.96
N CYS A 113 11.95 2.61 -4.83
CA CYS A 113 12.85 1.56 -5.32
C CYS A 113 12.71 0.29 -4.50
N LEU A 114 12.68 0.38 -3.17
CA LEU A 114 12.41 -0.77 -2.30
C LEU A 114 11.01 -1.33 -2.51
N LEU A 115 10.00 -0.47 -2.67
CA LEU A 115 8.64 -0.91 -2.98
C LEU A 115 8.59 -1.63 -4.33
N ARG A 116 9.28 -1.10 -5.34
CA ARG A 116 9.38 -1.72 -6.65
C ARG A 116 10.10 -3.07 -6.58
N GLY A 117 11.23 -3.15 -5.88
CA GLY A 117 11.97 -4.40 -5.70
C GLY A 117 11.13 -5.45 -4.98
N ALA A 118 10.47 -5.05 -3.89
CA ALA A 118 9.54 -5.92 -3.16
C ALA A 118 8.41 -6.41 -4.06
N ALA A 119 7.84 -5.51 -4.87
CA ALA A 119 6.76 -5.86 -5.77
C ALA A 119 7.25 -6.80 -6.89
N GLN A 120 8.39 -6.52 -7.53
CA GLN A 120 9.01 -7.37 -8.57
C GLN A 120 9.34 -8.78 -8.06
N LEU A 121 9.78 -8.89 -6.80
CA LEU A 121 10.11 -10.16 -6.16
C LEU A 121 8.88 -10.86 -5.55
N GLY A 122 7.69 -10.27 -5.63
CA GLY A 122 6.46 -10.81 -5.01
C GLY A 122 6.48 -10.80 -3.48
N LEU A 123 7.31 -9.96 -2.87
CA LEU A 123 7.51 -9.84 -1.43
C LEU A 123 6.42 -8.96 -0.81
N THR A 124 5.23 -9.54 -0.68
CA THR A 124 4.02 -8.88 -0.17
C THR A 124 4.22 -8.32 1.23
N SER A 125 4.90 -9.04 2.13
CA SER A 125 5.16 -8.59 3.52
C SER A 125 5.91 -7.27 3.56
N ILE A 126 6.95 -7.09 2.74
CA ILE A 126 7.70 -5.83 2.65
C ILE A 126 6.86 -4.74 2.00
N ALA A 127 6.14 -5.06 0.92
CA ALA A 127 5.27 -4.08 0.27
C ALA A 127 4.20 -3.56 1.24
N GLN A 128 3.67 -4.43 2.11
CA GLN A 128 2.75 -4.08 3.17
C GLN A 128 3.41 -3.23 4.25
N LEU A 129 4.61 -3.60 4.74
CA LEU A 129 5.35 -2.78 5.71
C LEU A 129 5.70 -1.40 5.16
N LEU A 130 6.18 -1.32 3.92
CA LEU A 130 6.49 -0.06 3.24
C LEU A 130 5.25 0.80 3.05
N ARG A 131 4.10 0.19 2.75
CA ARG A 131 2.82 0.89 2.67
C ARG A 131 2.38 1.45 4.02
N VAL A 132 2.56 0.70 5.10
CA VAL A 132 2.21 1.13 6.45
C VAL A 132 3.17 2.24 6.92
N ALA A 133 4.45 2.11 6.60
CA ALA A 133 5.47 3.11 6.91
C ALA A 133 5.21 4.40 6.12
N ASP A 134 4.91 4.33 4.83
CA ASP A 134 4.66 5.53 4.04
C ASP A 134 3.41 5.37 3.17
N PRO A 135 2.21 5.58 3.75
CA PRO A 135 1.01 5.59 2.96
C PRO A 135 1.05 6.76 1.99
N GLN A 136 1.80 7.85 2.22
CA GLN A 136 1.93 8.95 1.26
C GLN A 136 2.76 8.58 0.02
N ALA A 137 3.74 7.68 0.13
CA ALA A 137 4.48 7.13 -1.01
C ALA A 137 3.59 6.25 -1.90
N VAL A 138 2.64 5.52 -1.31
CA VAL A 138 1.58 4.84 -2.07
C VAL A 138 0.56 5.88 -2.58
N LEU A 139 0.29 6.92 -1.79
CA LEU A 139 -0.75 7.89 -2.05
C LEU A 139 -0.32 9.07 -2.98
N GLY A 140 0.75 8.92 -3.75
CA GLY A 140 0.97 9.79 -4.92
C GLY A 140 1.39 11.24 -4.67
N LYS A 141 1.86 11.60 -3.46
CA LYS A 141 2.62 12.87 -3.25
C LYS A 141 4.08 12.78 -3.71
N CYS A 142 4.53 11.61 -4.16
CA CYS A 142 5.75 11.53 -4.92
C CYS A 142 5.54 12.30 -6.23
N THR A 143 6.27 13.40 -6.40
CA THR A 143 6.37 14.18 -7.65
C THR A 143 6.97 13.39 -8.82
N GLY A 144 7.22 12.10 -8.64
CA GLY A 144 7.63 11.19 -9.69
C GLY A 144 6.48 10.93 -10.69
N PRO A 145 6.82 10.52 -11.92
CA PRO A 145 5.82 10.23 -12.94
C PRO A 145 4.95 9.06 -12.49
N ALA A 146 3.62 9.24 -12.40
CA ALA A 146 2.65 8.20 -11.99
C ALA A 146 2.84 6.86 -12.75
N ARG A 147 3.35 6.94 -13.97
CA ARG A 147 3.77 5.81 -14.79
C ARG A 147 4.79 4.89 -14.13
N SER A 148 5.74 5.40 -13.35
CA SER A 148 6.79 4.59 -12.73
C SER A 148 6.29 3.73 -11.57
N ALA A 149 5.31 4.23 -10.83
CA ALA A 149 4.66 3.48 -9.75
C ALA A 149 3.71 2.42 -10.32
N LEU A 150 2.89 2.78 -11.30
CA LEU A 150 1.99 1.82 -11.94
C LEU A 150 2.75 0.75 -12.73
N ALA A 151 3.86 1.10 -13.41
CA ALA A 151 4.73 0.10 -14.04
C ALA A 151 5.35 -0.86 -13.01
N ALA A 152 5.67 -0.39 -11.80
CA ALA A 152 6.15 -1.25 -10.73
C ALA A 152 5.05 -2.21 -10.24
N LEU A 153 3.82 -1.71 -10.05
CA LEU A 153 2.67 -2.54 -9.68
C LEU A 153 2.33 -3.58 -10.75
N LEU A 154 2.46 -3.22 -12.03
CA LEU A 154 2.29 -4.16 -13.14
C LEU A 154 3.40 -5.23 -13.14
N ALA A 155 4.66 -4.83 -12.96
CA ALA A 155 5.80 -5.75 -12.93
C ALA A 155 5.72 -6.74 -11.76
N ALA A 156 5.05 -6.36 -10.68
CA ALA A 156 4.81 -7.20 -9.51
C ALA A 156 3.75 -8.27 -9.69
N GLY A 157 3.01 -8.22 -10.80
CA GLY A 157 2.06 -9.26 -11.17
C GLY A 157 0.88 -9.41 -10.19
N PRO A 158 0.37 -10.63 -10.01
CA PRO A 158 -0.87 -10.89 -9.24
C PRO A 158 -0.80 -10.44 -7.78
N ALA A 159 0.36 -10.49 -7.14
CA ALA A 159 0.56 -10.12 -5.74
C ALA A 159 0.25 -8.64 -5.47
N ALA A 160 0.44 -7.77 -6.47
CA ALA A 160 0.14 -6.35 -6.38
C ALA A 160 -1.31 -5.98 -6.74
N GLN A 161 -2.15 -6.95 -7.15
CA GLN A 161 -3.56 -6.69 -7.51
C GLN A 161 -4.32 -5.88 -6.45
N PRO A 162 -4.23 -6.19 -5.14
CA PRO A 162 -4.92 -5.42 -4.12
C PRO A 162 -4.47 -3.95 -4.04
N LEU A 163 -3.25 -3.63 -4.48
CA LEU A 163 -2.69 -2.29 -4.37
C LEU A 163 -3.18 -1.33 -5.45
N PHE A 164 -3.74 -1.84 -6.57
CA PHE A 164 -4.25 -0.98 -7.64
C PHE A 164 -5.40 -0.10 -7.18
N ALA A 165 -6.29 -0.60 -6.32
CA ALA A 165 -7.39 0.20 -5.78
C ALA A 165 -6.86 1.41 -5.00
N ASP A 166 -5.85 1.20 -4.16
CA ASP A 166 -5.25 2.23 -3.33
C ASP A 166 -4.45 3.25 -4.17
N PHE A 167 -3.74 2.76 -5.20
CA PHE A 167 -3.07 3.62 -6.17
C PHE A 167 -4.08 4.52 -6.91
N VAL A 168 -5.20 3.96 -7.38
CA VAL A 168 -6.25 4.73 -8.04
C VAL A 168 -6.82 5.77 -7.10
N ILE A 169 -7.25 5.39 -5.89
CA ILE A 169 -7.82 6.30 -4.88
C ILE A 169 -6.90 7.51 -4.67
N ALA A 170 -5.60 7.26 -4.57
CA ALA A 170 -4.66 8.31 -4.28
C ALA A 170 -4.34 9.24 -5.44
N ARG A 171 -4.48 8.74 -6.67
CA ARG A 171 -4.04 9.45 -7.87
C ARG A 171 -5.17 10.20 -8.57
N LEU A 172 -6.40 10.11 -8.07
CA LEU A 172 -7.50 10.84 -8.65
C LEU A 172 -7.28 12.36 -8.56
N PRO A 173 -7.61 13.13 -9.63
CA PRO A 173 -8.16 12.67 -10.90
C PRO A 173 -7.07 12.10 -11.85
N MET A 174 -7.36 10.97 -12.49
CA MET A 174 -6.46 10.34 -13.46
C MET A 174 -6.84 10.67 -14.90
N THR A 175 -5.86 10.75 -15.79
CA THR A 175 -6.10 10.92 -17.24
C THR A 175 -6.53 9.62 -17.89
N SER A 176 -7.19 9.70 -19.06
CA SER A 176 -7.55 8.50 -19.85
C SER A 176 -6.33 7.63 -20.20
N LYS A 177 -5.16 8.24 -20.40
CA LYS A 177 -3.91 7.52 -20.69
C LYS A 177 -3.40 6.74 -19.47
N GLU A 178 -3.60 7.25 -18.27
CA GLU A 178 -3.23 6.54 -17.03
C GLU A 178 -4.21 5.40 -16.74
N TRP A 179 -5.52 5.60 -16.95
CA TRP A 179 -6.49 4.51 -16.86
C TRP A 179 -6.20 3.37 -17.83
N ALA A 180 -5.78 3.67 -19.06
CA ALA A 180 -5.39 2.65 -20.03
C ALA A 180 -4.21 1.77 -19.60
N THR A 181 -3.45 2.19 -18.58
CA THR A 181 -2.36 1.39 -18.03
C THR A 181 -2.79 0.49 -16.88
N VAL A 182 -3.94 0.76 -16.25
CA VAL A 182 -4.50 -0.10 -15.20
C VAL A 182 -4.95 -1.42 -15.85
N PRO A 183 -4.62 -2.59 -15.28
CA PRO A 183 -5.04 -3.87 -15.85
C PRO A 183 -6.56 -4.01 -15.83
N ALA A 184 -7.12 -4.76 -16.78
CA ALA A 184 -8.53 -5.13 -16.83
C ALA A 184 -8.66 -6.64 -17.14
N PRO A 185 -9.37 -7.43 -16.32
CA PRO A 185 -10.04 -7.07 -15.06
C PRO A 185 -9.04 -6.88 -13.90
N CYS A 186 -9.37 -6.02 -12.94
CA CYS A 186 -8.57 -5.77 -11.74
C CYS A 186 -9.37 -6.13 -10.47
N PRO A 187 -9.15 -7.32 -9.88
CA PRO A 187 -9.81 -7.72 -8.65
C PRO A 187 -9.60 -6.70 -7.51
N GLY A 188 -10.68 -6.38 -6.79
CA GLY A 188 -10.64 -5.47 -5.64
C GLY A 188 -10.57 -3.98 -5.99
N ILE A 189 -10.55 -3.61 -7.28
CA ILE A 189 -10.58 -2.20 -7.73
C ILE A 189 -11.90 -1.50 -7.37
N GLY A 190 -12.97 -2.27 -7.11
CA GLY A 190 -14.26 -1.75 -6.65
C GLY A 190 -14.18 -0.93 -5.35
N ARG A 191 -13.14 -1.14 -4.52
CA ARG A 191 -12.88 -0.31 -3.33
C ARG A 191 -12.58 1.15 -3.64
N ALA A 192 -12.17 1.46 -4.88
CA ALA A 192 -11.96 2.83 -5.33
C ALA A 192 -13.25 3.56 -5.73
N LEU A 193 -14.40 2.86 -5.81
CA LEU A 193 -15.66 3.42 -6.30
C LEU A 193 -16.12 4.68 -5.52
N PRO A 194 -16.10 4.74 -4.17
CA PRO A 194 -16.50 5.95 -3.45
C PRO A 194 -15.67 7.17 -3.85
N ALA A 195 -14.33 7.01 -3.89
CA ALA A 195 -13.41 8.07 -4.25
C ALA A 195 -13.64 8.52 -5.70
N VAL A 196 -13.77 7.57 -6.63
CA VAL A 196 -13.99 7.85 -8.06
C VAL A 196 -15.32 8.56 -8.32
N LEU A 197 -16.39 8.21 -7.58
CA LEU A 197 -17.71 8.83 -7.75
C LEU A 197 -17.75 10.28 -7.27
N ALA A 198 -16.84 10.70 -6.40
CA ALA A 198 -16.66 12.11 -6.03
C ALA A 198 -16.03 12.98 -7.14
N HIS A 199 -15.59 12.36 -8.25
CA HIS A 199 -14.99 13.01 -9.41
C HIS A 199 -15.91 12.95 -10.65
N PRO A 200 -15.56 13.63 -11.77
CA PRO A 200 -16.40 13.63 -12.97
C PRO A 200 -16.77 12.22 -13.46
N ALA A 201 -17.98 12.07 -13.98
CA ALA A 201 -18.58 10.78 -14.36
C ALA A 201 -17.73 9.94 -15.34
N GLU A 202 -16.81 10.55 -16.08
CA GLU A 202 -15.85 9.85 -16.94
C GLU A 202 -14.93 8.92 -16.14
N GLN A 203 -14.49 9.32 -14.94
CA GLN A 203 -13.66 8.52 -14.06
C GLN A 203 -14.39 7.24 -13.62
N ALA A 204 -15.68 7.39 -13.25
CA ALA A 204 -16.52 6.25 -12.88
C ALA A 204 -16.74 5.29 -14.06
N ARG A 205 -16.92 5.81 -15.28
CA ARG A 205 -17.02 5.00 -16.50
C ARG A 205 -15.73 4.23 -16.76
N TRP A 206 -14.57 4.83 -16.55
CA TRP A 206 -13.29 4.14 -16.67
C TRP A 206 -13.17 3.04 -15.62
N LEU A 207 -13.40 3.35 -14.34
CA LEU A 207 -13.35 2.36 -13.26
C LEU A 207 -14.24 1.13 -13.54
N VAL A 208 -15.47 1.34 -14.00
CA VAL A 208 -16.41 0.24 -14.33
C VAL A 208 -15.89 -0.67 -15.45
N ARG A 209 -15.04 -0.17 -16.37
CA ARG A 209 -14.40 -0.99 -17.40
C ARG A 209 -13.29 -1.89 -16.85
N HIS A 210 -12.71 -1.55 -15.71
CA HIS A 210 -11.67 -2.34 -15.05
C HIS A 210 -12.22 -3.29 -13.98
N LEU A 211 -13.50 -3.16 -13.62
CA LEU A 211 -14.15 -4.07 -12.67
C LEU A 211 -14.21 -5.50 -13.23
N PRO A 212 -14.01 -6.53 -12.38
CA PRO A 212 -14.37 -7.89 -12.71
C PRO A 212 -15.84 -7.98 -13.16
N PRO A 213 -16.19 -8.86 -14.12
CA PRO A 213 -17.56 -8.96 -14.64
C PRO A 213 -18.62 -9.21 -13.56
N ALA A 214 -18.30 -10.03 -12.55
CA ALA A 214 -19.19 -10.31 -11.42
C ALA A 214 -19.48 -9.04 -10.62
N ASP A 215 -18.46 -8.23 -10.33
CA ASP A 215 -18.57 -6.99 -9.55
C ASP A 215 -19.35 -5.94 -10.35
N ALA A 216 -19.07 -5.82 -11.66
CA ALA A 216 -19.81 -4.95 -12.55
C ALA A 216 -21.30 -5.34 -12.64
N GLN A 217 -21.62 -6.65 -12.65
CA GLN A 217 -22.99 -7.14 -12.63
C GLN A 217 -23.68 -6.83 -11.29
N ARG A 218 -23.02 -7.06 -10.15
CA ARG A 218 -23.55 -6.71 -8.81
C ARG A 218 -23.87 -5.22 -8.73
N LEU A 219 -22.96 -4.37 -9.17
CA LEU A 219 -23.14 -2.92 -9.19
C LEU A 219 -24.35 -2.49 -10.04
N ARG A 220 -24.53 -3.09 -11.23
CA ARG A 220 -25.70 -2.83 -12.09
C ARG A 220 -27.01 -3.26 -11.41
N THR A 221 -27.05 -4.47 -10.86
CA THR A 221 -28.22 -5.00 -10.16
C THR A 221 -28.59 -4.12 -8.98
N ALA A 222 -27.60 -3.70 -8.18
CA ALA A 222 -27.80 -2.77 -7.07
C ALA A 222 -28.37 -1.41 -7.54
N ALA A 223 -27.83 -0.84 -8.62
CA ALA A 223 -28.32 0.41 -9.21
C ALA A 223 -29.77 0.31 -9.69
N PHE A 224 -30.15 -0.76 -10.38
CA PHE A 224 -31.53 -0.97 -10.81
C PHE A 224 -32.49 -1.17 -9.63
N SER A 225 -32.07 -1.92 -8.62
CA SER A 225 -32.88 -2.21 -7.44
C SER A 225 -33.11 -0.94 -6.62
N LEU A 226 -32.07 -0.14 -6.43
CA LEU A 226 -32.14 1.16 -5.77
C LEU A 226 -33.05 2.13 -6.52
N HIS A 227 -32.89 2.23 -7.84
CA HIS A 227 -33.75 3.10 -8.65
C HIS A 227 -35.22 2.68 -8.56
N ARG A 228 -35.53 1.38 -8.65
CA ARG A 228 -36.89 0.87 -8.47
C ARG A 228 -37.46 1.22 -7.10
N ALA A 229 -36.68 1.07 -6.04
CA ALA A 229 -37.09 1.42 -4.68
C ALA A 229 -37.37 2.92 -4.53
N GLN A 230 -36.52 3.78 -5.08
CA GLN A 230 -36.73 5.24 -5.11
C GLN A 230 -38.04 5.63 -5.81
N GLN A 231 -38.35 4.98 -6.93
CA GLN A 231 -39.60 5.20 -7.67
C GLN A 231 -40.83 4.74 -6.88
N GLN A 232 -40.78 3.55 -6.27
CA GLN A 232 -41.91 3.00 -5.50
C GLN A 232 -42.22 3.81 -4.23
N LEU A 233 -41.19 4.35 -3.58
CA LEU A 233 -41.34 5.13 -2.35
C LEU A 233 -41.51 6.63 -2.61
N HIS A 234 -41.38 7.08 -3.87
CA HIS A 234 -41.30 8.49 -4.23
C HIS A 234 -40.24 9.28 -3.43
N VAL A 235 -39.12 8.63 -3.10
CA VAL A 235 -38.00 9.23 -2.37
C VAL A 235 -36.80 9.35 -3.30
N PHE A 236 -36.29 10.57 -3.46
CA PHE A 236 -35.04 10.84 -4.15
C PHE A 236 -33.92 10.97 -3.13
N LEU A 237 -32.93 10.09 -3.21
CA LEU A 237 -31.75 10.17 -2.35
C LEU A 237 -30.75 11.16 -2.96
N PRO A 238 -30.05 11.96 -2.13
CA PRO A 238 -28.91 12.75 -2.59
C PRO A 238 -27.85 11.86 -3.25
N SER A 239 -27.20 12.36 -4.31
CA SER A 239 -26.19 11.61 -5.06
C SER A 239 -25.09 10.98 -4.19
N PRO A 240 -24.54 11.66 -3.15
CA PRO A 240 -23.53 11.04 -2.29
C PRO A 240 -24.02 9.76 -1.59
N VAL A 241 -25.28 9.75 -1.12
CA VAL A 241 -25.87 8.57 -0.45
C VAL A 241 -26.07 7.43 -1.44
N VAL A 242 -26.50 7.74 -2.67
CA VAL A 242 -26.61 6.74 -3.74
C VAL A 242 -25.24 6.13 -4.03
N TRP A 243 -24.18 6.93 -4.07
CA TRP A 243 -22.83 6.46 -4.35
C TRP A 243 -22.28 5.56 -3.25
N ASP A 244 -22.51 5.90 -1.98
CA ASP A 244 -22.11 5.06 -0.85
C ASP A 244 -22.82 3.70 -0.89
N ILE A 245 -24.13 3.68 -1.15
CA ILE A 245 -24.91 2.44 -1.30
C ILE A 245 -24.36 1.58 -2.45
N LEU A 246 -24.05 2.21 -3.59
CA LEU A 246 -23.50 1.51 -4.74
C LEU A 246 -22.10 0.97 -4.48
N ALA A 247 -21.24 1.71 -3.77
CA ALA A 247 -19.91 1.26 -3.42
C ALA A 247 -19.90 0.01 -2.54
N LEU A 248 -20.82 -0.08 -1.59
CA LEU A 248 -20.98 -1.27 -0.74
C LEU A 248 -21.34 -2.55 -1.54
N SER A 249 -21.89 -2.42 -2.75
CA SER A 249 -22.23 -3.57 -3.61
C SER A 249 -21.07 -4.08 -4.46
N ALA A 250 -20.02 -3.26 -4.63
CA ALA A 250 -18.88 -3.54 -5.49
C ALA A 250 -17.65 -4.12 -4.74
N THR A 251 -17.66 -4.09 -3.40
CA THR A 251 -16.65 -4.69 -2.52
C THR A 251 -17.02 -6.13 -2.15
#